data_AF-A0A0F0L3R9-F1
#
_entry.id   AF-A0A0F0L3R9-F1
#
_cell.length_a   1.000
_cell.length_b   1.000
_cell.length_c   1.000
_cell.angle_alpha   90.00
_cell.angle_beta   90.00
_cell.angle_gamma   90.00
#
_symmetry.space_group_name_H-M   'P 1'
#
loop_
_entity.id
_entity.type
_entity.pdbx_description
1 polymer ?
#
loop_
_entity_poly.entity_id
_entity_poly.type
_entity_poly.pdbx_seq_one_letter_code
_entity_poly.pdbx_strand_id
1 'polypeptide(L)'
;MLASTYIETGGHVRVYDEAVRTHQEFPLGTYRVGFSSKEGFSLIRIDDLTVGTERVYGGRDQKVSKIFRSYARSDRSLGVMLSGDKGIGKSLFLRMVAEAAREQGLPVVVVSEDHDGVVDFLDSLDECLIVFDEFEKTFPAGRRGLADGLNRQNQFLSLFDGLSSRKRIYCLSVNDMSKVSTYLVNRPGRFHYHLRFDYPGPDEVRQYLVDQAPGADPEEIENVALFSRRARLNYDHLRAIAFELAQPDALFSEIVDDLNIRTIEPSTYRIEARFPDGRIWSDEVEMNLFERGDVGRTFELRNSTRSIFASFMPRDLVFEPDGGIFVPIDRLDLLGDDDEEPEVYPTTVSLALVGQSDHGFGLWPTTEIRSNSGAIVSRSS
;
A
#
# COMPACT_ATOMS: atom_id res chain seq x y z
N MET A 1 24.40 -37.87 -36.62
CA MET A 1 25.26 -36.70 -36.37
C MET A 1 24.31 -35.56 -36.06
N LEU A 2 24.41 -34.95 -34.87
CA LEU A 2 23.68 -33.71 -34.56
C LEU A 2 24.25 -32.63 -35.48
N ALA A 3 23.42 -32.03 -36.34
CA ALA A 3 23.84 -30.95 -37.19
C ALA A 3 24.13 -29.70 -36.33
N SER A 4 25.17 -28.97 -36.67
CA SER A 4 25.50 -27.71 -35.99
C SER A 4 24.87 -26.53 -36.71
N THR A 5 24.29 -25.61 -35.94
CA THR A 5 23.77 -24.33 -36.45
C THR A 5 24.84 -23.25 -36.24
N TYR A 6 25.10 -22.43 -37.26
CA TYR A 6 26.09 -21.36 -37.19
C TYR A 6 25.37 -20.00 -37.27
N ILE A 7 25.58 -19.13 -36.28
CA ILE A 7 25.07 -17.75 -36.28
C ILE A 7 26.26 -16.80 -36.36
N GLU A 8 26.24 -15.89 -37.34
CA GLU A 8 27.24 -14.84 -37.49
C GLU A 8 26.71 -13.48 -37.00
N THR A 9 27.50 -12.77 -36.20
CA THR A 9 27.16 -11.44 -35.70
C THR A 9 28.42 -10.60 -35.56
N GLY A 10 28.49 -9.43 -36.20
CA GLY A 10 29.65 -8.53 -36.12
C GLY A 10 30.97 -9.18 -36.56
N GLY A 11 30.93 -10.13 -37.50
CA GLY A 11 32.12 -10.89 -37.96
C GLY A 11 32.55 -12.05 -37.06
N HIS A 12 31.83 -12.31 -35.96
CA HIS A 12 32.03 -13.48 -35.12
C HIS A 12 31.02 -14.57 -35.46
N VAL A 13 31.50 -15.78 -35.77
CA VAL A 13 30.66 -16.97 -35.99
C VAL A 13 30.59 -17.78 -34.69
N ARG A 14 29.38 -17.97 -34.16
CA ARG A 14 29.10 -18.83 -33.01
C ARG A 14 28.44 -20.13 -33.47
N VAL A 15 28.88 -21.24 -32.89
CA VAL A 15 28.39 -22.59 -33.20
C VAL A 15 27.41 -23.01 -32.11
N TYR A 16 26.26 -23.52 -32.53
CA TYR A 16 25.21 -24.02 -31.68
C TYR A 16 24.70 -25.38 -32.17
N ASP A 17 23.82 -26.02 -31.40
CA ASP A 17 23.15 -27.25 -31.77
C ASP A 17 21.91 -27.00 -32.66
N GLU A 18 21.14 -28.06 -32.94
CA GLU A 18 19.89 -27.99 -33.71
C GLU A 18 18.74 -27.31 -32.94
N ALA A 19 18.88 -27.04 -31.64
CA ALA A 19 17.82 -26.46 -30.81
C ALA A 19 17.69 -24.94 -30.97
N VAL A 20 18.62 -24.30 -31.70
CA VAL A 20 18.59 -22.87 -31.97
C VAL A 20 17.36 -22.47 -32.76
N ARG A 21 16.71 -21.42 -32.26
CA ARG A 21 15.59 -20.75 -32.93
C ARG A 21 15.93 -19.28 -33.06
N THR A 22 15.73 -18.74 -34.25
CA THR A 22 15.83 -17.30 -34.51
C THR A 22 14.44 -16.70 -34.55
N HIS A 23 14.30 -15.49 -34.00
CA HIS A 23 13.05 -14.76 -33.95
C HIS A 23 13.27 -13.36 -34.53
N GLN A 24 12.33 -12.91 -35.37
CA GLN A 24 12.36 -11.57 -35.98
C GLN A 24 11.70 -10.51 -35.08
N GLU A 25 10.85 -10.96 -34.17
CA GLU A 25 10.14 -10.14 -33.19
C GLU A 25 10.36 -10.75 -31.81
N PHE A 26 10.29 -9.93 -30.77
CA PHE A 26 10.40 -10.37 -29.39
C PHE A 26 9.26 -11.36 -29.08
N PRO A 27 9.55 -12.66 -28.84
CA PRO A 27 8.50 -13.65 -28.67
C PRO A 27 7.64 -13.38 -27.43
N LEU A 28 6.33 -13.61 -27.55
CA LEU A 28 5.40 -13.44 -26.45
C LEU A 28 5.67 -14.43 -25.31
N GLY A 29 5.73 -13.90 -24.10
CA GLY A 29 5.92 -14.65 -22.86
C GLY A 29 6.48 -13.78 -21.75
N THR A 30 6.72 -14.39 -20.61
CA THR A 30 7.39 -13.76 -19.47
C THR A 30 8.85 -14.22 -19.39
N TYR A 31 9.75 -13.26 -19.20
CA TYR A 31 11.19 -13.47 -19.16
C TYR A 31 11.78 -12.81 -17.92
N ARG A 32 12.78 -13.44 -17.32
CA ARG A 32 13.65 -12.83 -16.31
C ARG A 32 14.94 -12.40 -16.97
N VAL A 33 15.44 -11.21 -16.61
CA VAL A 33 16.78 -10.78 -17.01
C VAL A 33 17.81 -11.65 -16.28
N GLY A 34 18.64 -12.36 -17.03
CA GLY A 34 19.79 -13.10 -16.54
C GLY A 34 21.09 -12.40 -16.92
N PHE A 35 22.12 -12.52 -16.09
CA PHE A 35 23.45 -12.03 -16.40
C PHE A 35 24.51 -13.08 -16.02
N SER A 36 25.48 -13.26 -16.92
CA SER A 36 26.68 -14.07 -16.68
C SER A 36 27.90 -13.33 -17.19
N SER A 37 29.00 -13.37 -16.44
CA SER A 37 30.26 -12.75 -16.87
C SER A 37 30.82 -13.32 -18.19
N LYS A 38 30.40 -14.52 -18.59
CA LYS A 38 30.83 -15.18 -19.82
C LYS A 38 29.98 -14.82 -21.03
N GLU A 39 28.66 -14.65 -20.84
CA GLU A 39 27.69 -14.53 -21.94
C GLU A 39 27.02 -13.15 -22.00
N GLY A 40 27.15 -12.33 -20.95
CA GLY A 40 26.49 -11.05 -20.82
C GLY A 40 25.03 -11.19 -20.38
N PHE A 41 24.21 -10.21 -20.77
CA PHE A 41 22.78 -10.21 -20.51
C PHE A 41 22.02 -11.16 -21.41
N SER A 42 21.00 -11.81 -20.86
CA SER A 42 20.10 -12.72 -21.56
C SER A 42 18.68 -12.63 -21.00
N LEU A 43 17.71 -13.18 -21.73
CA LEU A 43 16.33 -13.32 -21.28
C LEU A 43 16.03 -14.80 -21.05
N ILE A 44 15.77 -15.15 -19.79
CA ILE A 44 15.44 -16.52 -19.38
C ILE A 44 13.92 -16.62 -19.30
N ARG A 45 13.29 -17.45 -20.13
CA ARG A 45 11.84 -17.66 -20.08
C ARG A 45 11.46 -18.27 -18.73
N ILE A 46 10.43 -17.70 -18.10
CA ILE A 46 9.86 -18.18 -16.83
C ILE A 46 8.36 -18.40 -17.00
N ASP A 47 7.74 -18.99 -15.98
CA ASP A 47 6.28 -19.06 -15.92
C ASP A 47 5.67 -17.66 -15.96
N ASP A 48 4.53 -17.57 -16.63
CA ASP A 48 3.87 -16.31 -16.83
C ASP A 48 3.33 -15.73 -15.52
N LEU A 49 3.55 -14.43 -15.32
CA LEU A 49 2.93 -13.70 -14.21
C LEU A 49 1.41 -13.65 -14.45
N THR A 50 0.68 -14.39 -13.63
CA THR A 50 -0.79 -14.51 -13.66
C THR A 50 -1.36 -14.21 -12.29
N VAL A 51 -2.58 -13.69 -12.24
CA VAL A 51 -3.31 -13.43 -10.98
C VAL A 51 -3.77 -14.73 -10.33
N GLY A 52 -3.94 -15.80 -11.13
CA GLY A 52 -4.44 -17.08 -10.65
C GLY A 52 -5.90 -16.98 -10.20
N THR A 53 -6.24 -17.64 -9.10
CA THR A 53 -7.58 -17.61 -8.50
C THR A 53 -7.74 -16.52 -7.43
N GLU A 54 -6.73 -15.66 -7.25
CA GLU A 54 -6.77 -14.60 -6.24
C GLU A 54 -7.83 -13.56 -6.63
N ARG A 55 -8.83 -13.35 -5.77
CA ARG A 55 -9.84 -12.32 -6.01
C ARG A 55 -9.21 -10.94 -5.86
N VAL A 56 -9.56 -10.06 -6.80
CA VAL A 56 -9.06 -8.69 -6.84
C VAL A 56 -10.06 -7.76 -6.18
N TYR A 57 -9.59 -6.97 -5.23
CA TYR A 57 -10.38 -6.00 -4.48
C TYR A 57 -9.98 -4.55 -4.83
N GLY A 58 -10.82 -3.57 -4.46
CA GLY A 58 -10.48 -2.14 -4.56
C GLY A 58 -10.46 -1.55 -5.98
N GLY A 59 -11.22 -2.12 -6.92
CA GLY A 59 -11.39 -1.56 -8.28
C GLY A 59 -10.10 -1.52 -9.11
N ARG A 60 -9.15 -2.41 -8.84
CA ARG A 60 -7.83 -2.43 -9.50
C ARG A 60 -7.92 -2.65 -11.01
N ASP A 61 -8.92 -3.38 -11.51
CA ASP A 61 -9.11 -3.63 -12.95
C ASP A 61 -9.30 -2.33 -13.75
N GLN A 62 -9.97 -1.35 -13.16
CA GLN A 62 -10.16 -0.03 -13.78
C GLN A 62 -8.84 0.71 -13.92
N LYS A 63 -7.93 0.58 -12.93
CA LYS A 63 -6.59 1.18 -12.97
C LYS A 63 -5.72 0.50 -14.03
N VAL A 64 -5.78 -0.83 -14.16
CA VAL A 64 -5.07 -1.57 -15.24
C VAL A 64 -5.58 -1.11 -16.60
N SER A 65 -6.90 -1.09 -16.80
CA SER A 65 -7.52 -0.61 -18.05
C SER A 65 -7.10 0.83 -18.39
N LYS A 66 -6.98 1.69 -17.38
CA LYS A 66 -6.51 3.08 -17.55
C LYS A 66 -5.05 3.14 -18.03
N ILE A 67 -4.16 2.30 -17.50
CA ILE A 67 -2.75 2.22 -17.92
C ILE A 67 -2.67 1.91 -19.42
N PHE A 68 -3.32 0.84 -19.87
CA PHE A 68 -3.26 0.42 -21.28
C PHE A 68 -3.96 1.39 -22.23
N ARG A 69 -5.06 2.02 -21.81
CA ARG A 69 -5.72 3.08 -22.60
C ARG A 69 -4.78 4.26 -22.83
N SER A 70 -4.06 4.68 -21.80
CA SER A 70 -3.10 5.78 -21.91
C SER A 70 -1.86 5.38 -22.69
N TYR A 71 -1.39 4.14 -22.52
CA TYR A 71 -0.33 3.57 -23.34
C TYR A 71 -0.70 3.63 -24.82
N ALA A 72 -1.86 3.12 -25.23
CA ALA A 72 -2.32 3.11 -26.62
C ALA A 72 -2.39 4.52 -27.27
N ARG A 73 -2.60 5.57 -26.47
CA ARG A 73 -2.69 6.97 -26.93
C ARG A 73 -1.36 7.73 -26.94
N SER A 74 -0.32 7.16 -26.33
CA SER A 74 1.01 7.76 -26.24
C SER A 74 1.89 7.27 -27.37
N ASP A 75 2.75 8.14 -27.90
CA ASP A 75 3.87 7.79 -28.79
C ASP A 75 5.16 7.48 -28.01
N ARG A 76 5.17 7.73 -26.69
CA ARG A 76 6.30 7.55 -25.79
C ARG A 76 6.07 6.44 -24.78
N SER A 77 7.17 5.95 -24.22
CA SER A 77 7.16 5.00 -23.10
C SER A 77 6.36 5.52 -21.91
N LEU A 78 5.74 4.61 -21.17
CA LEU A 78 4.85 4.90 -20.06
C LEU A 78 5.43 4.34 -18.75
N GLY A 79 5.82 5.23 -17.84
CA GLY A 79 6.19 4.85 -16.48
C GLY A 79 4.98 4.76 -15.54
N VAL A 80 4.89 3.65 -14.80
CA VAL A 80 3.91 3.37 -13.75
C VAL A 80 4.65 2.99 -12.47
N MET A 81 4.46 3.78 -11.41
CA MET A 81 5.01 3.54 -10.08
C MET A 81 3.88 3.15 -9.13
N LEU A 82 4.03 2.02 -8.46
CA LEU A 82 3.15 1.55 -7.39
C LEU A 82 3.86 1.79 -6.06
N SER A 83 3.26 2.53 -5.14
CA SER A 83 3.86 2.79 -3.83
C SER A 83 2.93 2.48 -2.67
N GLY A 84 3.50 2.04 -1.56
CA GLY A 84 2.81 1.89 -0.27
C GLY A 84 3.42 0.73 0.51
N ASP A 85 2.98 0.50 1.73
CA ASP A 85 3.57 -0.48 2.64
C ASP A 85 3.56 -1.93 2.13
N LYS A 86 4.38 -2.79 2.72
CA LYS A 86 4.45 -4.21 2.35
C LYS A 86 3.12 -4.91 2.65
N GLY A 87 2.71 -5.84 1.79
CA GLY A 87 1.51 -6.67 2.00
C GLY A 87 0.19 -6.04 1.55
N ILE A 88 0.18 -4.87 0.91
CA ILE A 88 -1.04 -4.18 0.44
C ILE A 88 -1.47 -4.51 -1.00
N GLY A 89 -0.86 -5.54 -1.62
CA GLY A 89 -1.28 -6.02 -2.95
C GLY A 89 -0.58 -5.38 -4.17
N LYS A 90 0.59 -4.75 -3.99
CA LYS A 90 1.38 -4.19 -5.12
C LYS A 90 1.85 -5.28 -6.10
N SER A 91 2.43 -6.38 -5.59
CA SER A 91 2.89 -7.49 -6.44
C SER A 91 1.72 -8.20 -7.16
N LEU A 92 0.54 -8.27 -6.53
CA LEU A 92 -0.68 -8.74 -7.20
C LEU A 92 -1.05 -7.83 -8.38
N PHE A 93 -1.02 -6.51 -8.18
CA PHE A 93 -1.28 -5.56 -9.25
C PHE A 93 -0.25 -5.64 -10.38
N LEU A 94 1.03 -5.88 -10.08
CA LEU A 94 2.05 -6.14 -11.11
C LEU A 94 1.68 -7.35 -11.98
N ARG A 95 1.21 -8.45 -11.37
CA ARG A 95 0.73 -9.63 -12.10
C ARG A 95 -0.46 -9.29 -13.01
N MET A 96 -1.41 -8.49 -12.53
CA MET A 96 -2.54 -8.03 -13.35
C MET A 96 -2.08 -7.21 -14.57
N VAL A 97 -1.11 -6.30 -14.37
CA VAL A 97 -0.53 -5.50 -15.47
C VAL A 97 0.23 -6.39 -16.46
N ALA A 98 0.97 -7.39 -15.96
CA ALA A 98 1.69 -8.34 -16.80
C ALA A 98 0.77 -9.24 -17.63
N GLU A 99 -0.33 -9.72 -17.04
CA GLU A 99 -1.36 -10.48 -17.73
C GLU A 99 -2.01 -9.64 -18.83
N ALA A 100 -2.48 -8.44 -18.51
CA ALA A 100 -3.05 -7.52 -19.49
C ALA A 100 -2.05 -7.10 -20.59
N ALA A 101 -0.75 -6.98 -20.27
CA ALA A 101 0.28 -6.73 -21.28
C ALA A 101 0.37 -7.87 -22.30
N ARG A 102 0.39 -9.12 -21.83
CA ARG A 102 0.44 -10.30 -22.71
C ARG A 102 -0.81 -10.43 -23.57
N GLU A 103 -1.99 -10.10 -23.03
CA GLU A 103 -3.24 -10.04 -23.80
C GLU A 103 -3.19 -9.00 -24.93
N GLN A 104 -2.43 -7.92 -24.75
CA GLN A 104 -2.17 -6.89 -25.76
C GLN A 104 -0.99 -7.25 -26.69
N GLY A 105 -0.43 -8.46 -26.59
CA GLY A 105 0.69 -8.92 -27.41
C GLY A 105 2.06 -8.39 -26.98
N LEU A 106 2.17 -7.83 -25.76
CA LEU A 106 3.44 -7.33 -25.22
C LEU A 106 4.15 -8.42 -24.40
N PRO A 107 5.40 -8.80 -24.74
CA PRO A 107 6.23 -9.61 -23.86
C PRO A 107 6.45 -8.93 -22.51
N VAL A 108 6.68 -9.72 -21.47
CA VAL A 108 6.92 -9.23 -20.10
C VAL A 108 8.35 -9.57 -19.70
N VAL A 109 9.08 -8.57 -19.20
CA VAL A 109 10.45 -8.70 -18.73
C VAL A 109 10.53 -8.32 -17.26
N VAL A 110 10.97 -9.24 -16.42
CA VAL A 110 11.15 -9.05 -14.97
C VAL A 110 12.62 -8.82 -14.68
N VAL A 111 12.91 -7.72 -13.99
CA VAL A 111 14.27 -7.38 -13.55
C VAL A 111 14.34 -7.57 -12.04
N SER A 112 15.14 -8.54 -11.59
CA SER A 112 15.27 -8.91 -10.18
C SER A 112 16.64 -8.59 -9.57
N GLU A 113 17.64 -8.29 -10.40
CA GLU A 113 19.03 -8.08 -10.00
C GLU A 113 19.62 -6.83 -10.65
N ASP A 114 20.55 -6.18 -9.95
CA ASP A 114 21.33 -5.05 -10.47
C ASP A 114 22.66 -5.54 -11.02
N HIS A 115 22.92 -5.24 -12.30
CA HIS A 115 24.17 -5.55 -12.99
C HIS A 115 24.55 -4.34 -13.86
N ASP A 116 25.85 -4.04 -13.95
CA ASP A 116 26.33 -2.94 -14.77
C ASP A 116 25.93 -3.16 -16.24
N GLY A 117 25.38 -2.13 -16.89
CA GLY A 117 24.88 -2.20 -18.28
C GLY A 117 23.44 -2.71 -18.43
N VAL A 118 22.72 -2.98 -17.32
CA VAL A 118 21.31 -3.42 -17.40
C VAL A 118 20.42 -2.42 -18.14
N VAL A 119 20.70 -1.12 -18.00
CA VAL A 119 19.96 -0.05 -18.68
C VAL A 119 20.10 -0.15 -20.19
N ASP A 120 21.34 -0.28 -20.68
CA ASP A 120 21.62 -0.38 -22.12
C ASP A 120 21.00 -1.66 -22.69
N PHE A 121 21.04 -2.75 -21.93
CA PHE A 121 20.37 -3.98 -22.30
C PHE A 121 18.85 -3.79 -22.41
N LEU A 122 18.20 -3.20 -21.41
CA LEU A 122 16.76 -2.92 -21.44
C LEU A 122 16.38 -1.95 -22.57
N ASP A 123 17.24 -0.98 -22.88
CA ASP A 123 17.01 -0.06 -24.00
C ASP A 123 17.20 -0.70 -25.37
N SER A 124 17.89 -1.85 -25.45
CA SER A 124 18.03 -2.62 -26.69
C SER A 124 16.81 -3.49 -27.03
N LEU A 125 15.91 -3.73 -26.07
CA LEU A 125 14.75 -4.61 -26.26
C LEU A 125 13.67 -3.97 -27.14
N ASP A 126 12.87 -4.76 -27.84
CA ASP A 126 11.69 -4.22 -28.53
C ASP A 126 10.58 -3.77 -27.55
N GLU A 127 9.44 -3.38 -28.08
CA GLU A 127 8.26 -2.96 -27.32
C GLU A 127 7.78 -4.09 -26.38
N CYS A 128 7.80 -3.82 -25.06
CA CYS A 128 7.48 -4.79 -24.01
C CYS A 128 7.06 -4.09 -22.71
N LEU A 129 6.56 -4.88 -21.75
CA LEU A 129 6.40 -4.46 -20.36
C LEU A 129 7.66 -4.85 -19.57
N ILE A 130 8.28 -3.89 -18.89
CA ILE A 130 9.40 -4.12 -17.96
C ILE A 130 8.90 -3.92 -16.53
N VAL A 131 9.06 -4.96 -15.72
CA VAL A 131 8.59 -5.03 -14.33
C VAL A 131 9.78 -5.02 -13.36
N PHE A 132 9.68 -4.15 -12.37
CA PHE A 132 10.58 -4.11 -11.22
C PHE A 132 9.75 -4.28 -9.93
N ASP A 133 9.90 -5.39 -9.22
CA ASP A 133 9.25 -5.57 -7.91
C ASP A 133 10.22 -5.18 -6.79
N GLU A 134 9.74 -4.47 -5.77
CA GLU A 134 10.54 -3.95 -4.66
C GLU A 134 11.79 -3.20 -5.15
N PHE A 135 11.61 -2.27 -6.09
CA PHE A 135 12.67 -1.59 -6.82
C PHE A 135 13.76 -1.01 -5.92
N GLU A 136 13.37 -0.46 -4.77
CA GLU A 136 14.28 0.13 -3.78
C GLU A 136 15.23 -0.88 -3.12
N LYS A 137 14.88 -2.18 -3.13
CA LYS A 137 15.71 -3.25 -2.59
C LYS A 137 16.74 -3.72 -3.61
N THR A 138 16.34 -3.85 -4.88
CA THR A 138 17.25 -4.25 -5.96
C THR A 138 18.20 -3.11 -6.33
N PHE A 139 17.70 -1.87 -6.36
CA PHE A 139 18.47 -0.69 -6.75
C PHE A 139 18.48 0.32 -5.60
N PRO A 140 19.42 0.23 -4.65
CA PRO A 140 19.44 1.13 -3.51
C PRO A 140 19.79 2.57 -3.93
N ALA A 141 19.02 3.53 -3.42
CA ALA A 141 19.44 4.93 -3.45
C ALA A 141 20.67 5.07 -2.53
N GLY A 142 21.81 5.47 -3.08
CA GLY A 142 23.06 5.62 -2.31
C GLY A 142 22.89 6.45 -1.03
N ARG A 143 23.67 6.16 0.02
CA ARG A 143 23.59 6.90 1.29
C ARG A 143 24.10 8.33 1.11
N ARG A 144 23.35 9.33 1.58
CA ARG A 144 23.84 10.72 1.68
C ARG A 144 25.11 10.74 2.54
N GLY A 145 26.24 11.19 1.99
CA GLY A 145 27.46 11.49 2.74
C GLY A 145 28.66 10.55 2.56
N LEU A 146 28.57 9.49 1.74
CA LEU A 146 29.76 8.77 1.28
C LEU A 146 30.14 9.25 -0.12
N ALA A 147 31.40 9.65 -0.30
CA ALA A 147 31.94 10.20 -1.54
C ALA A 147 31.87 9.25 -2.77
N ASP A 148 31.62 7.95 -2.55
CA ASP A 148 31.59 6.90 -3.60
C ASP A 148 30.22 6.26 -3.86
N GLY A 149 29.15 6.70 -3.19
CA GLY A 149 27.83 6.08 -3.33
C GLY A 149 27.01 6.64 -4.49
N LEU A 150 27.38 6.39 -5.75
CA LEU A 150 26.53 6.77 -6.89
C LEU A 150 25.12 6.17 -6.70
N ASN A 151 24.09 7.00 -6.81
CA ASN A 151 22.71 6.54 -6.73
C ASN A 151 22.41 5.65 -7.95
N ARG A 152 22.43 4.32 -7.75
CA ARG A 152 22.20 3.31 -8.80
C ARG A 152 20.89 3.57 -9.52
N GLN A 153 19.84 4.02 -8.85
CA GLN A 153 18.56 4.30 -9.48
C GLN A 153 18.61 5.39 -10.56
N ASN A 154 19.58 6.29 -10.51
CA ASN A 154 19.71 7.36 -11.50
C ASN A 154 20.08 6.83 -12.89
N GLN A 155 20.62 5.61 -12.99
CA GLN A 155 20.93 4.99 -14.29
C GLN A 155 19.67 4.79 -15.14
N PHE A 156 18.50 4.59 -14.51
CA PHE A 156 17.23 4.37 -15.20
C PHE A 156 16.60 5.66 -15.73
N LEU A 157 17.12 6.84 -15.39
CA LEU A 157 16.50 8.11 -15.80
C LEU A 157 16.44 8.29 -17.32
N SER A 158 17.40 7.71 -18.06
CA SER A 158 17.43 7.69 -19.52
C SER A 158 16.34 6.81 -20.13
N LEU A 159 15.94 5.73 -19.46
CA LEU A 159 14.83 4.90 -19.94
C LEU A 159 13.49 5.63 -19.92
N PHE A 160 13.37 6.66 -19.08
CA PHE A 160 12.14 7.39 -18.82
C PHE A 160 12.10 8.79 -19.45
N ASP A 161 13.19 9.28 -20.05
CA ASP A 161 13.22 10.63 -20.61
C ASP A 161 12.60 10.73 -22.03
N GLY A 162 12.23 9.58 -22.60
CA GLY A 162 11.58 9.49 -23.91
C GLY A 162 12.53 9.64 -25.09
N LEU A 163 13.84 9.55 -24.88
CA LEU A 163 14.84 9.50 -25.97
C LEU A 163 14.96 8.12 -26.62
N SER A 164 14.40 7.08 -25.99
CA SER A 164 14.37 5.75 -26.58
C SER A 164 13.54 5.72 -27.86
N SER A 165 14.06 5.03 -28.88
CA SER A 165 13.38 4.85 -30.18
C SER A 165 12.19 3.89 -30.11
N ARG A 166 12.10 3.08 -29.05
CA ARG A 166 11.05 2.10 -28.83
C ARG A 166 10.20 2.49 -27.63
N LYS A 167 8.89 2.35 -27.80
CA LYS A 167 7.90 2.58 -26.76
C LYS A 167 7.80 1.34 -25.86
N ARG A 168 7.84 1.52 -24.55
CA ARG A 168 7.73 0.44 -23.55
C ARG A 168 6.87 0.87 -22.36
N ILE A 169 6.34 -0.09 -21.61
CA ILE A 169 5.74 0.18 -20.29
C ILE A 169 6.77 -0.19 -19.23
N TYR A 170 7.06 0.73 -18.30
CA TYR A 170 7.86 0.43 -17.13
C TYR A 170 6.97 0.44 -15.91
N CYS A 171 6.82 -0.70 -15.24
CA CYS A 171 6.01 -0.82 -14.04
C CYS A 171 6.89 -1.22 -12.87
N LEU A 172 6.95 -0.37 -11.84
CA LEU A 172 7.75 -0.64 -10.66
C LEU A 172 6.93 -0.56 -9.38
N SER A 173 7.23 -1.43 -8.41
CA SER A 173 6.69 -1.37 -7.06
C SER A 173 7.74 -0.86 -6.08
N VAL A 174 7.27 -0.10 -5.08
CA VAL A 174 8.09 0.50 -4.03
C VAL A 174 7.40 0.34 -2.69
N ASN A 175 8.11 -0.21 -1.69
CA ASN A 175 7.56 -0.26 -0.32
C ASN A 175 7.88 1.00 0.49
N ASP A 176 9.03 1.63 0.24
CA ASP A 176 9.52 2.77 1.01
C ASP A 176 9.94 3.91 0.07
N MET A 177 9.05 4.90 -0.07
CA MET A 177 9.29 6.06 -0.94
C MET A 177 10.51 6.89 -0.51
N SER A 178 10.95 6.83 0.74
CA SER A 178 12.15 7.55 1.20
C SER A 178 13.44 6.99 0.59
N LYS A 179 13.39 5.74 0.13
CA LYS A 179 14.49 5.03 -0.53
C LYS A 179 14.47 5.16 -2.05
N VAL A 180 13.56 5.95 -2.61
CA VAL A 180 13.51 6.23 -4.05
C VAL A 180 14.09 7.61 -4.35
N SER A 181 14.88 7.68 -5.42
CA SER A 181 15.48 8.90 -5.92
C SER A 181 14.41 9.96 -6.20
N THR A 182 14.59 11.16 -5.68
CA THR A 182 13.71 12.30 -5.97
C THR A 182 13.68 12.67 -7.44
N TYR A 183 14.67 12.22 -8.24
CA TYR A 183 14.69 12.40 -9.69
C TYR A 183 13.74 11.45 -10.43
N LEU A 184 13.38 10.32 -9.84
CA LEU A 184 12.36 9.41 -10.36
C LEU A 184 10.94 9.89 -9.98
N VAL A 185 10.80 10.47 -8.80
CA VAL A 185 9.53 10.96 -8.26
C VAL A 185 9.22 12.39 -8.79
N ASN A 186 7.94 12.78 -8.85
CA ASN A 186 7.48 14.15 -9.16
C ASN A 186 7.79 14.68 -10.59
N ARG A 187 7.94 13.80 -11.58
CA ARG A 187 7.99 14.20 -13.00
C ARG A 187 7.03 13.35 -13.85
N PRO A 188 5.85 13.87 -14.23
CA PRO A 188 4.88 13.17 -15.07
C PRO A 188 5.42 12.72 -16.43
N GLY A 189 6.47 13.39 -16.93
CA GLY A 189 7.16 12.99 -18.16
C GLY A 189 7.97 11.69 -18.05
N ARG A 190 8.22 11.20 -16.83
CA ARG A 190 8.94 9.94 -16.56
C ARG A 190 8.00 8.86 -16.04
N PHE A 191 7.34 9.15 -14.92
CA PHE A 191 6.26 8.32 -14.37
C PHE A 191 4.95 9.05 -14.55
N HIS A 192 4.21 8.64 -15.57
CA HIS A 192 2.90 9.19 -15.86
C HIS A 192 1.88 8.84 -14.76
N TYR A 193 1.99 7.62 -14.21
CA TYR A 193 1.18 7.19 -13.08
C TYR A 193 2.02 6.92 -11.84
N HIS A 194 1.63 7.55 -10.74
CA HIS A 194 2.04 7.17 -9.39
C HIS A 194 0.78 6.69 -8.65
N LEU A 195 0.59 5.37 -8.63
CA LEU A 195 -0.54 4.73 -7.95
C LEU A 195 -0.14 4.45 -6.51
N ARG A 196 -0.74 5.20 -5.58
CA ARG A 196 -0.59 4.96 -4.15
C ARG A 196 -1.59 3.87 -3.74
N PHE A 197 -1.05 2.87 -3.06
CA PHE A 197 -1.80 1.80 -2.44
C PHE A 197 -1.85 2.13 -0.96
N ASP A 198 -3.07 2.19 -0.44
CA ASP A 198 -3.35 2.41 0.96
C ASP A 198 -3.78 1.09 1.59
N TYR A 199 -3.92 1.09 2.92
CA TYR A 199 -4.47 -0.04 3.63
C TYR A 199 -5.94 -0.27 3.23
N PRO A 200 -6.41 -1.53 3.16
CA PRO A 200 -7.80 -1.85 2.87
C PRO A 200 -8.73 -1.19 3.87
N GLY A 201 -9.74 -0.50 3.35
CA GLY A 201 -10.81 0.09 4.15
C GLY A 201 -11.80 -0.97 4.66
N PRO A 202 -12.72 -0.59 5.56
CA PRO A 202 -13.65 -1.53 6.20
C PRO A 202 -14.46 -2.37 5.20
N ASP A 203 -14.99 -1.76 4.14
CA ASP A 203 -15.77 -2.46 3.13
C ASP A 203 -14.94 -3.53 2.40
N GLU A 204 -13.67 -3.21 2.12
CA GLU A 204 -12.73 -4.13 1.49
C GLU A 204 -12.31 -5.25 2.43
N VAL A 205 -12.12 -4.96 3.72
CA VAL A 205 -11.85 -5.94 4.77
C VAL A 205 -13.01 -6.92 4.90
N ARG A 206 -14.26 -6.42 5.02
CA ARG A 206 -15.45 -7.29 5.10
C ARG A 206 -15.52 -8.22 3.90
N GLN A 207 -15.41 -7.67 2.70
CA GLN A 207 -15.50 -8.46 1.48
C GLN A 207 -14.39 -9.51 1.41
N TYR A 208 -13.16 -9.14 1.79
CA TYR A 208 -12.05 -10.08 1.85
C TYR A 208 -12.30 -11.23 2.84
N LEU A 209 -12.75 -10.92 4.07
CA LEU A 209 -12.99 -11.93 5.10
C LEU A 209 -14.15 -12.86 4.75
N VAL A 210 -15.25 -12.33 4.21
CA VAL A 210 -16.37 -13.15 3.71
C VAL A 210 -15.89 -14.15 2.65
N ASP A 211 -14.98 -13.73 1.77
CA ASP A 211 -14.47 -14.58 0.70
C ASP A 211 -13.44 -15.60 1.19
N GLN A 212 -12.61 -15.25 2.17
CA GLN A 212 -11.54 -16.13 2.67
C GLN A 212 -11.95 -17.00 3.86
N ALA A 213 -12.94 -16.58 4.64
CA ALA A 213 -13.47 -17.25 5.82
C ALA A 213 -15.01 -17.27 5.77
N PRO A 214 -15.62 -17.99 4.81
CA PRO A 214 -17.06 -17.95 4.58
C PRO A 214 -17.92 -18.51 5.74
N GLY A 215 -17.31 -19.19 6.70
CA GLY A 215 -17.97 -19.72 7.90
C GLY A 215 -17.74 -18.90 9.17
N ALA A 216 -17.00 -17.79 9.09
CA ALA A 216 -16.75 -16.92 10.23
C ALA A 216 -18.04 -16.23 10.69
N ASP A 217 -18.13 -15.93 11.99
CA ASP A 217 -19.24 -15.16 12.55
C ASP A 217 -19.29 -13.76 11.90
N PRO A 218 -20.44 -13.35 11.33
CA PRO A 218 -20.62 -12.01 10.78
C PRO A 218 -20.30 -10.87 11.77
N GLU A 219 -20.54 -11.06 13.06
CA GLU A 219 -20.21 -10.06 14.10
C GLU A 219 -18.69 -9.89 14.22
N GLU A 220 -17.94 -11.00 14.18
CA GLU A 220 -16.48 -10.97 14.24
C GLU A 220 -15.87 -10.39 12.95
N ILE A 221 -16.44 -10.65 11.78
CA ILE A 221 -16.05 -9.99 10.52
C ILE A 221 -16.23 -8.46 10.64
N GLU A 222 -17.36 -8.01 11.22
CA GLU A 222 -17.60 -6.59 11.44
C GLU A 222 -16.58 -6.00 12.41
N ASN A 223 -16.27 -6.70 13.50
CA ASN A 223 -15.23 -6.28 14.46
C ASN A 223 -13.88 -6.03 13.76
N VAL A 224 -13.45 -6.91 12.85
CA VAL A 224 -12.20 -6.71 12.09
C VAL A 224 -12.28 -5.52 11.16
N ALA A 225 -13.40 -5.34 10.46
CA ALA A 225 -13.60 -4.23 9.54
C ALA A 225 -13.58 -2.87 10.25
N LEU A 226 -14.15 -2.81 11.45
CA LEU A 226 -14.13 -1.63 12.30
C LEU A 226 -12.74 -1.39 12.89
N PHE A 227 -12.02 -2.46 13.25
CA PHE A 227 -10.63 -2.38 13.70
C PHE A 227 -9.70 -1.83 12.61
N SER A 228 -9.95 -2.16 11.33
CA SER A 228 -9.15 -1.67 10.20
C SER A 228 -9.18 -0.15 10.00
N ARG A 229 -10.15 0.56 10.60
CA ARG A 229 -10.17 2.03 10.62
C ARG A 229 -9.07 2.64 11.48
N ARG A 230 -8.59 1.88 12.46
CA ARG A 230 -7.69 2.36 13.53
C ARG A 230 -6.33 1.69 13.46
N ALA A 231 -6.32 0.43 13.03
CA ALA A 231 -5.12 -0.33 12.80
C ALA A 231 -4.83 -0.51 11.31
N ARG A 232 -3.54 -0.44 10.97
CA ARG A 232 -3.01 -0.64 9.62
C ARG A 232 -2.99 -2.13 9.25
N LEU A 233 -4.16 -2.67 8.91
CA LEU A 233 -4.30 -4.07 8.49
C LEU A 233 -3.97 -4.24 7.00
N ASN A 234 -2.84 -4.88 6.66
CA ASN A 234 -2.54 -5.27 5.28
C ASN A 234 -3.11 -6.66 4.94
N TYR A 235 -3.02 -7.13 3.70
CA TYR A 235 -3.56 -8.45 3.34
C TYR A 235 -2.81 -9.62 3.97
N ASP A 236 -1.56 -9.45 4.38
CA ASP A 236 -0.86 -10.50 5.14
C ASP A 236 -1.49 -10.65 6.54
N HIS A 237 -1.86 -9.54 7.20
CA HIS A 237 -2.62 -9.55 8.46
C HIS A 237 -4.01 -10.13 8.24
N LEU A 238 -4.73 -9.68 7.20
CA LEU A 238 -6.08 -10.17 6.91
C LEU A 238 -6.09 -11.67 6.59
N ARG A 239 -5.07 -12.19 5.89
CA ARG A 239 -4.96 -13.62 5.62
C ARG A 239 -4.78 -14.43 6.91
N ALA A 240 -3.98 -13.92 7.85
CA ALA A 240 -3.80 -14.56 9.16
C ALA A 240 -5.10 -14.52 9.98
N ILE A 241 -5.77 -13.37 10.03
CA ILE A 241 -7.05 -13.21 10.71
C ILE A 241 -8.12 -14.13 10.10
N ALA A 242 -8.23 -14.18 8.76
CA ALA A 242 -9.18 -15.03 8.06
C ALA A 242 -8.94 -16.52 8.35
N PHE A 243 -7.68 -16.93 8.47
CA PHE A 243 -7.31 -18.29 8.80
C PHE A 243 -7.80 -18.68 10.20
N GLU A 244 -7.63 -17.81 11.20
CA GLU A 244 -8.10 -18.07 12.56
C GLU A 244 -9.62 -17.96 12.70
N LEU A 245 -10.25 -16.96 12.07
CA LEU A 245 -11.71 -16.78 12.05
C LEU A 245 -12.47 -17.90 11.33
N ALA A 246 -11.78 -18.76 10.57
CA ALA A 246 -12.41 -19.94 9.99
C ALA A 246 -12.88 -20.97 11.02
N GLN A 247 -12.43 -20.85 12.29
CA GLN A 247 -12.91 -21.69 13.38
C GLN A 247 -14.26 -21.17 13.92
N PRO A 248 -15.28 -22.02 14.12
CA PRO A 248 -16.63 -21.58 14.47
C PRO A 248 -16.75 -20.77 15.78
N ASP A 249 -15.87 -21.02 16.74
CA ASP A 249 -15.90 -20.38 18.06
C ASP A 249 -14.80 -19.30 18.22
N ALA A 250 -14.15 -18.89 17.13
CA ALA A 250 -13.07 -17.92 17.17
C ALA A 250 -13.58 -16.50 17.44
N LEU A 251 -12.99 -15.86 18.46
CA LEU A 251 -13.24 -14.46 18.78
C LEU A 251 -12.11 -13.59 18.23
N PHE A 252 -12.44 -12.52 17.52
CA PHE A 252 -11.44 -11.60 16.97
C PHE A 252 -10.55 -11.00 18.07
N SER A 253 -11.11 -10.75 19.25
CA SER A 253 -10.36 -10.23 20.40
C SER A 253 -9.22 -11.15 20.85
N GLU A 254 -9.39 -12.47 20.76
CA GLU A 254 -8.34 -13.43 21.12
C GLU A 254 -7.29 -13.52 20.00
N ILE A 255 -7.74 -13.50 18.75
CA ILE A 255 -6.87 -13.54 17.56
C ILE A 255 -5.91 -12.36 17.53
N VAL A 256 -6.39 -11.14 17.82
CA VAL A 256 -5.53 -9.94 17.77
C VAL A 256 -4.45 -9.95 18.84
N ASP A 257 -4.73 -10.54 20.02
CA ASP A 257 -3.76 -10.69 21.10
C ASP A 257 -2.65 -11.69 20.72
N ASP A 258 -2.99 -12.76 20.01
CA ASP A 258 -2.06 -13.82 19.64
C ASP A 258 -1.26 -13.51 18.35
N LEU A 259 -1.84 -12.73 17.43
CA LEU A 259 -1.19 -12.38 16.18
C LEU A 259 -0.12 -11.30 16.38
N ASN A 260 1.00 -11.44 15.64
CA ASN A 260 2.07 -10.44 15.61
C ASN A 260 1.69 -9.19 14.78
N ILE A 261 0.56 -8.57 15.09
CA ILE A 261 0.08 -7.32 14.50
C ILE A 261 0.55 -6.19 15.42
N ARG A 262 1.72 -5.62 15.11
CA ARG A 262 2.40 -4.59 15.93
C ARG A 262 1.74 -3.21 15.91
N THR A 263 0.42 -3.13 16.03
CA THR A 263 -0.28 -1.84 16.12
C THR A 263 -1.42 -1.96 17.12
N ILE A 264 -1.03 -2.15 18.37
CA ILE A 264 -1.89 -1.95 19.53
C ILE A 264 -1.18 -0.96 20.48
N GLU A 265 -0.64 0.13 19.93
CA GLU A 265 -0.18 1.24 20.77
C GLU A 265 -1.42 1.97 21.31
N PRO A 266 -1.45 2.36 22.59
CA PRO A 266 -2.51 3.18 23.13
C PRO A 266 -2.73 4.39 22.25
N SER A 267 -3.99 4.68 21.95
CA SER A 267 -4.34 5.84 21.15
C SER A 267 -5.08 6.84 22.03
N THR A 268 -4.91 8.12 21.76
CA THR A 268 -5.64 9.16 22.48
C THR A 268 -7.05 9.27 21.91
N TYR A 269 -8.05 9.10 22.75
CA TYR A 269 -9.46 9.29 22.40
C TYR A 269 -10.01 10.50 23.14
N ARG A 270 -10.71 11.37 22.44
CA ARG A 270 -11.60 12.37 23.02
C ARG A 270 -12.93 11.69 23.30
N ILE A 271 -13.30 11.62 24.56
CA ILE A 271 -14.58 11.10 25.01
C ILE A 271 -15.52 12.27 25.22
N GLU A 272 -16.74 12.16 24.73
CA GLU A 272 -17.80 13.15 24.95
C GLU A 272 -19.05 12.47 25.51
N ALA A 273 -19.49 12.92 26.69
CA ALA A 273 -20.74 12.51 27.31
C ALA A 273 -21.78 13.64 27.22
N ARG A 274 -22.93 13.37 26.60
CA ARG A 274 -24.03 14.33 26.48
C ARG A 274 -25.12 14.00 27.48
N PHE A 275 -25.55 14.99 28.27
CA PHE A 275 -26.56 14.85 29.31
C PHE A 275 -27.96 15.28 28.83
N PRO A 276 -29.05 14.85 29.51
CA PRO A 276 -30.43 15.17 29.10
C PRO A 276 -30.75 16.66 28.99
N ASP A 277 -30.02 17.50 29.73
CA ASP A 277 -30.17 18.96 29.73
C ASP A 277 -29.32 19.66 28.65
N GLY A 278 -28.65 18.89 27.80
CA GLY A 278 -27.81 19.38 26.71
C GLY A 278 -26.37 19.71 27.10
N ARG A 279 -25.97 19.55 28.38
CA ARG A 279 -24.56 19.68 28.79
C ARG A 279 -23.70 18.59 28.12
N ILE A 280 -22.46 18.94 27.81
CA ILE A 280 -21.45 18.02 27.26
C ILE A 280 -20.24 18.08 28.18
N TRP A 281 -19.82 16.91 28.66
CA TRP A 281 -18.54 16.76 29.36
C TRP A 281 -17.58 16.03 28.43
N SER A 282 -16.32 16.46 28.39
CA SER A 282 -15.32 15.88 27.50
C SER A 282 -13.96 15.77 28.15
N ASP A 283 -13.24 14.70 27.87
CA ASP A 283 -11.83 14.56 28.23
C ASP A 283 -11.06 13.80 27.15
N GLU A 284 -9.73 13.96 27.12
CA GLU A 284 -8.84 13.19 26.26
C GLU A 284 -8.08 12.16 27.08
N VAL A 285 -8.22 10.90 26.72
CA VAL A 285 -7.63 9.79 27.45
C VAL A 285 -6.87 8.88 26.50
N GLU A 286 -5.65 8.55 26.90
CA GLU A 286 -4.86 7.54 26.22
C GLU A 286 -5.36 6.17 26.68
N MET A 287 -5.93 5.40 25.77
CA MET A 287 -6.38 4.07 26.09
C MET A 287 -6.25 3.12 24.92
N ASN A 288 -6.08 1.86 25.28
CA ASN A 288 -6.06 0.79 24.33
C ASN A 288 -7.45 0.15 24.26
N LEU A 289 -8.28 0.62 23.32
CA LEU A 289 -9.62 0.06 23.07
C LEU A 289 -9.58 -1.38 22.52
N PHE A 290 -8.41 -1.95 22.26
CA PHE A 290 -8.30 -3.21 21.53
C PHE A 290 -7.43 -4.27 22.19
N GLU A 291 -6.86 -3.99 23.36
CA GLU A 291 -6.20 -4.98 24.19
C GLU A 291 -7.25 -5.68 25.07
N ARG A 292 -7.40 -7.00 24.96
CA ARG A 292 -8.28 -7.82 25.81
C ARG A 292 -9.69 -7.25 26.04
N GLY A 293 -10.64 -7.68 25.22
CA GLY A 293 -12.04 -7.22 25.24
C GLY A 293 -12.83 -7.49 26.51
N ASP A 294 -12.29 -8.28 27.45
CA ASP A 294 -12.84 -8.61 28.77
C ASP A 294 -12.23 -7.81 29.93
N VAL A 295 -11.23 -6.97 29.66
CA VAL A 295 -10.62 -6.08 30.65
C VAL A 295 -11.30 -4.72 30.61
N GLY A 296 -11.89 -4.33 31.74
CA GLY A 296 -12.58 -3.04 31.88
C GLY A 296 -11.66 -1.87 31.56
N ARG A 297 -12.19 -0.89 30.82
CA ARG A 297 -11.57 0.41 30.58
C ARG A 297 -12.32 1.44 31.38
N THR A 298 -11.61 2.08 32.30
CA THR A 298 -12.15 3.17 33.11
C THR A 298 -11.57 4.48 32.61
N PHE A 299 -12.42 5.46 32.38
CA PHE A 299 -12.04 6.84 32.16
C PHE A 299 -12.80 7.74 33.12
N GLU A 300 -12.25 8.92 33.35
CA GLU A 300 -12.86 9.91 34.22
C GLU A 300 -13.35 11.08 33.38
N LEU A 301 -14.59 11.50 33.61
CA LEU A 301 -15.13 12.74 33.08
C LEU A 301 -15.28 13.73 34.21
N ARG A 302 -14.53 14.83 34.14
CA ARG A 302 -14.55 15.90 35.15
C ARG A 302 -15.30 17.13 34.65
N ASN A 303 -16.02 17.77 35.57
CA ASN A 303 -16.40 19.17 35.43
C ASN A 303 -15.79 20.00 36.58
N SER A 304 -16.16 21.27 36.70
CA SER A 304 -15.63 22.18 37.73
C SER A 304 -15.87 21.74 39.19
N THR A 305 -16.78 20.81 39.44
CA THR A 305 -17.32 20.49 40.77
C THR A 305 -17.53 19.00 41.05
N ARG A 306 -17.49 18.13 40.03
CA ARG A 306 -17.82 16.70 40.13
C ARG A 306 -16.98 15.87 39.17
N SER A 307 -16.74 14.61 39.52
CA SER A 307 -16.19 13.60 38.63
C SER A 307 -17.18 12.44 38.42
N ILE A 308 -17.12 11.82 37.25
CA ILE A 308 -17.79 10.55 36.96
C ILE A 308 -16.72 9.60 36.41
N PHE A 309 -16.56 8.46 37.05
CA PHE A 309 -15.77 7.33 36.57
C PHE A 309 -16.68 6.42 35.77
N ALA A 310 -16.30 6.19 34.52
CA ALA A 310 -17.06 5.41 33.57
C ALA A 310 -16.24 4.22 33.12
N SER A 311 -16.74 3.02 33.38
CA SER A 311 -16.10 1.75 33.05
C SER A 311 -16.90 0.99 32.00
N PHE A 312 -16.24 0.49 30.97
CA PHE A 312 -16.85 -0.35 29.94
C PHE A 312 -15.91 -1.47 29.53
N MET A 313 -16.45 -2.55 28.96
CA MET A 313 -15.63 -3.55 28.30
C MET A 313 -15.49 -3.18 26.82
N PRO A 314 -14.31 -3.29 26.19
CA PRO A 314 -14.17 -2.94 24.77
C PRO A 314 -15.11 -3.70 23.82
N ARG A 315 -15.52 -4.92 24.18
CA ARG A 315 -16.55 -5.69 23.44
C ARG A 315 -17.93 -5.04 23.43
N ASP A 316 -18.20 -4.12 24.36
CA ASP A 316 -19.48 -3.44 24.48
C ASP A 316 -19.60 -2.22 23.55
N LEU A 317 -18.49 -1.81 22.93
CA LEU A 317 -18.44 -0.69 21.99
C LEU A 317 -19.29 -0.97 20.75
N VAL A 318 -20.07 0.02 20.37
CA VAL A 318 -20.76 0.06 19.09
C VAL A 318 -20.00 1.00 18.18
N PHE A 319 -19.64 0.50 16.99
CA PHE A 319 -18.97 1.32 16.00
C PHE A 319 -19.94 1.61 14.85
N GLU A 320 -20.03 2.88 14.48
CA GLU A 320 -20.88 3.32 13.39
C GLU A 320 -20.14 3.33 12.04
N PRO A 321 -20.87 3.19 10.92
CA PRO A 321 -20.28 3.22 9.57
C PRO A 321 -19.54 4.52 9.22
N ASP A 322 -19.79 5.62 9.92
CA ASP A 322 -19.06 6.89 9.74
C ASP A 322 -17.75 6.96 10.55
N GLY A 323 -17.52 5.99 11.44
CA GLY A 323 -16.32 5.89 12.27
C GLY A 323 -16.55 6.33 13.71
N GLY A 324 -17.76 6.78 14.05
CA GLY A 324 -18.19 7.03 15.41
C GLY A 324 -18.02 5.78 16.27
N ILE A 325 -17.58 5.97 17.51
CA ILE A 325 -17.52 4.94 18.54
C ILE A 325 -18.49 5.39 19.62
N PHE A 326 -19.36 4.49 20.05
CA PHE A 326 -20.31 4.75 21.12
C PHE A 326 -20.23 3.64 22.15
N VAL A 327 -20.41 4.02 23.41
CA VAL A 327 -20.70 3.06 24.47
C VAL A 327 -22.19 3.15 24.78
N PRO A 328 -22.97 2.06 24.56
CA PRO A 328 -24.34 2.01 25.04
C PRO A 328 -24.39 2.27 26.54
N ILE A 329 -25.28 3.17 26.99
CA ILE A 329 -25.35 3.60 28.39
C ILE A 329 -25.68 2.43 29.33
N ASP A 330 -26.46 1.46 28.85
CA ASP A 330 -26.80 0.22 29.56
C ASP A 330 -25.62 -0.76 29.71
N ARG A 331 -24.51 -0.51 29.00
CA ARG A 331 -23.26 -1.27 29.08
C ARG A 331 -22.12 -0.47 29.74
N LEU A 332 -22.45 0.70 30.30
CA LEU A 332 -21.50 1.57 30.97
C LEU A 332 -21.74 1.49 32.49
N ASP A 333 -20.74 1.05 33.21
CA ASP A 333 -20.73 1.13 34.67
C ASP A 333 -20.27 2.53 35.08
N LEU A 334 -21.10 3.24 35.86
CA LEU A 334 -20.91 4.65 36.19
C LEU A 334 -20.89 4.86 37.69
N LEU A 335 -19.81 5.45 38.17
CA LEU A 335 -19.61 5.83 39.57
C LEU A 335 -19.32 7.33 39.67
N GLY A 336 -19.97 8.01 40.61
CA GLY A 336 -19.72 9.39 40.97
C GLY A 336 -18.57 9.54 41.96
N ASP A 337 -18.46 10.73 42.55
CA ASP A 337 -17.57 10.97 43.67
C ASP A 337 -17.96 10.03 44.85
N ASP A 338 -16.97 9.49 45.57
CA ASP A 338 -17.16 8.56 46.72
C ASP A 338 -17.80 7.19 46.39
N ASP A 339 -17.67 6.69 45.15
CA ASP A 339 -18.17 5.38 44.69
C ASP A 339 -19.72 5.23 44.72
N GLU A 340 -20.47 6.34 44.70
CA GLU A 340 -21.94 6.36 44.66
C GLU A 340 -22.49 6.40 43.22
N GLU A 341 -23.73 5.96 43.00
CA GLU A 341 -24.39 6.11 41.70
C GLU A 341 -24.58 7.60 41.35
N PRO A 342 -24.26 8.04 40.12
CA PRO A 342 -24.38 9.45 39.74
C PRO A 342 -25.85 9.90 39.70
N GLU A 343 -26.12 11.09 40.24
CA GLU A 343 -27.46 11.70 40.23
C GLU A 343 -28.05 11.89 38.81
N VAL A 344 -27.17 12.01 37.80
CA VAL A 344 -27.57 12.23 36.40
C VAL A 344 -26.71 11.37 35.49
N TYR A 345 -27.37 10.54 34.67
CA TYR A 345 -26.74 9.69 33.68
C TYR A 345 -26.61 10.43 32.34
N PRO A 346 -25.51 10.23 31.59
CA PRO A 346 -25.42 10.69 30.22
C PRO A 346 -26.42 9.94 29.34
N THR A 347 -26.93 10.63 28.32
CA THR A 347 -27.78 10.07 27.26
C THR A 347 -26.98 9.37 26.18
N THR A 348 -25.76 9.84 25.92
CA THR A 348 -24.83 9.24 24.95
C THR A 348 -23.40 9.44 25.43
N VAL A 349 -22.55 8.43 25.22
CA VAL A 349 -21.10 8.52 25.37
C VAL A 349 -20.46 8.12 24.04
N SER A 350 -19.70 9.03 23.45
CA SER A 350 -18.99 8.80 22.18
C SER A 350 -17.49 8.99 22.33
N LEU A 351 -16.71 8.20 21.61
CA LEU A 351 -15.25 8.31 21.55
C LEU A 351 -14.81 8.68 20.14
N ALA A 352 -13.97 9.72 20.04
CA ALA A 352 -13.36 10.18 18.79
C ALA A 352 -11.84 10.09 18.90
N LEU A 353 -11.18 9.49 17.92
CA LEU A 353 -9.72 9.35 17.95
C LEU A 353 -9.04 10.71 17.72
N VAL A 354 -8.09 11.07 18.58
CA VAL A 354 -7.34 12.33 18.50
C VAL A 354 -6.06 12.09 17.70
N GLY A 355 -5.78 12.94 16.72
CA GLY A 355 -4.50 12.95 16.00
C GLY A 355 -4.40 12.03 14.78
N GLN A 356 -5.38 11.16 14.51
CA GLN A 356 -5.54 10.64 13.16
C GLN A 356 -6.34 11.64 12.33
N SER A 357 -5.69 12.20 11.31
CA SER A 357 -6.41 12.81 10.20
C SER A 357 -7.29 11.73 9.61
N ASP A 358 -8.59 12.00 9.49
CA ASP A 358 -9.52 11.20 8.70
C ASP A 358 -8.77 10.66 7.48
N HIS A 359 -8.57 9.35 7.41
CA HIS A 359 -8.26 8.72 6.14
C HIS A 359 -9.56 8.63 5.32
N GLY A 360 -10.24 9.77 5.23
CA GLY A 360 -11.26 10.09 4.26
C GLY A 360 -10.58 10.66 3.03
N PHE A 361 -10.98 10.17 1.86
CA PHE A 361 -10.59 10.71 0.57
C PHE A 361 -10.67 12.25 0.55
N GLY A 362 -9.56 12.96 0.40
CA GLY A 362 -9.60 14.37 -0.01
C GLY A 362 -8.44 15.25 0.43
N LEU A 363 -7.59 15.60 -0.55
CA LEU A 363 -6.84 16.86 -0.68
C LEU A 363 -5.84 17.21 0.43
N TRP A 364 -4.56 17.17 0.07
CA TRP A 364 -3.46 17.77 0.82
C TRP A 364 -3.75 19.26 1.09
N PRO A 365 -3.41 19.81 2.27
CA PRO A 365 -3.41 21.24 2.48
C PRO A 365 -2.36 21.85 1.56
N THR A 366 -2.80 22.71 0.64
CA THR A 366 -1.91 23.62 -0.09
C THR A 366 -1.16 24.47 0.92
N THR A 367 0.12 24.20 1.13
CA THR A 367 1.02 25.09 1.85
C THR A 367 0.98 26.46 1.18
N GLU A 368 0.55 27.48 1.91
CA GLU A 368 0.61 28.88 1.49
C GLU A 368 2.04 29.23 1.07
N ILE A 369 2.25 29.39 -0.23
CA ILE A 369 3.37 30.16 -0.74
C ILE A 369 3.05 31.62 -0.39
N ARG A 370 3.60 32.10 0.72
CA ARG A 370 3.63 33.54 1.01
C ARG A 370 4.37 34.25 -0.12
N SER A 371 3.60 34.90 -0.98
CA SER A 371 4.08 35.89 -1.94
C SER A 371 4.71 37.05 -1.16
N ASN A 372 6.03 37.12 -1.15
CA ASN A 372 6.72 38.31 -0.69
C ASN A 372 6.68 39.34 -1.84
N SER A 373 5.67 40.20 -1.82
CA SER A 373 5.54 41.35 -2.72
C SER A 373 5.56 42.62 -1.89
N GLY A 374 6.54 43.49 -2.15
CA GLY A 374 6.45 44.91 -1.83
C GLY A 374 7.40 45.42 -0.76
N ALA A 375 8.62 45.78 -1.16
CA ALA A 375 9.29 46.95 -0.60
C ALA A 375 10.10 47.61 -1.71
N ILE A 376 9.41 48.50 -2.43
CA ILE A 376 9.99 49.57 -3.24
C ILE A 376 10.71 50.50 -2.25
N VAL A 377 12.02 50.63 -2.35
CA VAL A 377 12.73 51.79 -1.81
C VAL A 377 13.35 52.53 -3.00
N SER A 378 12.73 53.66 -3.29
CA SER A 378 13.21 54.70 -4.18
C SER A 378 14.56 55.24 -3.73
N ARG A 379 15.44 55.46 -4.71
CA ARG A 379 16.65 56.30 -4.61
C ARG A 379 16.31 57.70 -4.12
N SER A 380 17.18 58.32 -3.33
CA SER A 380 17.97 59.50 -3.75
C SER A 380 18.61 60.24 -2.57
N SER A 381 19.81 60.75 -2.84
CA SER A 381 20.62 61.78 -2.14
C SER A 381 21.72 61.26 -1.23
#